data_AF-A0A947BR95-F1
#
_entry.id   AF-A0A947BR95-F1
#
_cell.length_a   1.000
_cell.length_b   1.000
_cell.length_c   1.000
_cell.angle_alpha   90.00
_cell.angle_beta   90.00
_cell.angle_gamma   90.00
#
_symmetry.space_group_name_H-M   'P 1'
#
loop_
_entity.id
_entity.type
_entity.pdbx_description
1 polymer ?
#
loop_
_entity_poly.entity_id
_entity_poly.type
_entity_poly.pdbx_seq_one_letter_code
_entity_poly.pdbx_strand_id
1 'polypeptide(L)'
;MLKIIHWPVIPVAFFDIMVFFRKMSPIKHLAVTLFLAFSTLAHGNELTMLDDLDSLQWINRIVIIDDPENEGDILALLDNHTAEIDDRDIIWFILKKDRLLTNYPGKISDDFRSKTREKYDIMRSKVILIGKDGGLKSRYNRFDPGAVFSDIDAMPMRQYEMRN
;
A
#
# COMPACT_ATOMS: atom_id res chain seq x y z
N MET A 1 91.25 -4.60 26.68
CA MET A 1 89.94 -4.74 27.33
C MET A 1 89.36 -3.34 27.51
N LEU A 2 88.54 -2.83 26.59
CA LEU A 2 87.66 -1.65 26.78
C LEU A 2 86.80 -1.39 25.52
N LYS A 3 85.48 -1.17 25.74
CA LYS A 3 84.51 -0.19 25.18
C LYS A 3 84.87 0.60 23.88
N ILE A 4 83.98 1.13 23.03
CA ILE A 4 82.52 1.22 22.80
C ILE A 4 82.34 1.94 21.43
N ILE A 5 81.32 1.56 20.66
CA ILE A 5 80.45 2.32 19.71
C ILE A 5 81.03 3.41 18.77
N HIS A 6 80.76 3.25 17.47
CA HIS A 6 80.43 4.35 16.55
C HIS A 6 79.44 3.91 15.45
N TRP A 7 78.33 4.62 15.31
CA TRP A 7 77.52 4.82 14.08
C TRP A 7 78.03 6.19 13.50
N PRO A 8 77.85 6.62 12.22
CA PRO A 8 76.55 6.49 11.58
C PRO A 8 76.38 6.55 10.03
N VAL A 9 75.13 6.27 9.64
CA VAL A 9 74.33 6.64 8.43
C VAL A 9 74.71 6.09 7.05
N ILE A 10 73.69 5.47 6.42
CA ILE A 10 73.58 4.90 5.06
C ILE A 10 72.33 5.60 4.42
N PRO A 11 72.16 5.77 3.09
CA PRO A 11 73.10 6.29 2.10
C PRO A 11 72.41 7.02 0.89
N VAL A 12 73.21 7.28 -0.15
CA VAL A 12 72.94 7.31 -1.60
C VAL A 12 71.65 7.97 -2.13
N ALA A 13 71.82 9.18 -2.66
CA ALA A 13 71.04 9.69 -3.77
C ALA A 13 71.26 8.82 -5.01
N PHE A 14 70.23 8.11 -5.51
CA PHE A 14 70.15 7.58 -6.87
C PHE A 14 68.73 7.03 -7.09
N PHE A 15 67.75 7.91 -7.26
CA PHE A 15 66.52 7.56 -7.98
C PHE A 15 65.93 8.84 -8.58
N ASP A 16 66.43 9.15 -9.77
CA ASP A 16 65.84 10.09 -10.70
C ASP A 16 64.39 9.70 -11.05
N ILE A 17 63.73 10.68 -11.67
CA ILE A 17 62.53 10.58 -12.51
C ILE A 17 61.23 10.87 -11.76
N MET A 18 60.69 12.06 -12.08
CA MET A 18 59.28 12.46 -12.02
C MET A 18 58.89 13.51 -10.98
N VAL A 19 59.64 14.62 -10.98
CA VAL A 19 59.07 15.96 -10.84
C VAL A 19 58.07 16.19 -11.99
N PHE A 20 56.88 15.60 -11.94
CA PHE A 20 55.74 16.00 -12.79
C PHE A 20 54.39 15.35 -12.42
N PHE A 21 54.19 14.81 -11.21
CA PHE A 21 52.86 14.35 -10.80
C PHE A 21 52.00 15.51 -10.29
N ARG A 22 51.52 16.29 -11.26
CA ARG A 22 50.18 16.87 -11.39
C ARG A 22 49.31 16.77 -10.13
N LYS A 23 49.37 17.83 -9.33
CA LYS A 23 48.40 18.24 -8.32
C LYS A 23 46.98 18.31 -8.92
N MET A 24 46.21 17.22 -8.91
CA MET A 24 44.75 17.27 -9.05
C MET A 24 44.05 15.99 -8.57
N SER A 25 43.21 16.16 -7.56
CA SER A 25 42.46 15.19 -6.74
C SER A 25 41.92 13.91 -7.42
N PRO A 26 41.86 12.76 -6.71
CA PRO A 26 41.13 11.56 -7.16
C PRO A 26 39.63 11.58 -6.84
N ILE A 27 39.06 12.71 -6.38
CA ILE A 27 37.69 12.77 -5.82
C ILE A 27 36.59 12.97 -6.88
N LYS A 28 36.95 13.26 -8.14
CA LYS A 28 35.94 13.61 -9.17
C LYS A 28 35.12 12.43 -9.70
N HIS A 29 35.63 11.20 -9.62
CA HIS A 29 34.90 10.04 -10.11
C HIS A 29 33.95 9.44 -9.07
N LEU A 30 34.22 9.61 -7.77
CA LEU A 30 33.36 9.07 -6.71
C LEU A 30 32.02 9.80 -6.62
N ALA A 31 31.98 11.10 -6.92
CA ALA A 31 30.76 11.89 -6.92
C ALA A 31 29.85 11.62 -8.14
N VAL A 32 30.44 11.26 -9.29
CA VAL A 32 29.68 11.03 -10.53
C VAL A 32 28.99 9.66 -10.52
N THR A 33 29.59 8.65 -9.89
CA THR A 33 28.95 7.33 -9.77
C THR A 33 27.79 7.32 -8.78
N LEU A 34 27.79 8.21 -7.78
CA LEU A 34 26.69 8.32 -6.79
C LEU A 34 25.45 9.03 -7.37
N PHE A 35 25.61 9.86 -8.40
CA PHE A 35 24.48 10.58 -9.03
C PHE A 35 23.67 9.71 -10.01
N LEU A 36 24.25 8.62 -10.53
CA LEU A 36 23.59 7.70 -11.47
C LEU A 36 22.76 6.59 -10.79
N ALA A 37 22.89 6.40 -9.48
CA ALA A 37 22.15 5.37 -8.74
C ALA A 37 20.73 5.79 -8.33
N PHE A 38 20.33 7.04 -8.59
CA PHE A 38 19.00 7.56 -8.21
C PHE A 38 17.97 7.56 -9.34
N SER A 39 18.37 7.12 -10.54
CA SER A 39 17.46 7.06 -11.68
C SER A 39 16.84 5.67 -11.77
N THR A 40 15.51 5.62 -11.67
CA THR A 40 14.62 4.48 -11.95
C THR A 40 14.40 3.43 -10.85
N LEU A 41 13.78 3.86 -9.75
CA LEU A 41 12.69 3.08 -9.15
C LEU A 41 11.36 3.70 -9.61
N ALA A 42 11.15 3.75 -10.92
CA ALA A 42 9.80 3.83 -11.45
C ALA A 42 9.24 2.41 -11.38
N HIS A 43 8.83 1.99 -10.18
CA HIS A 43 7.88 0.88 -10.09
C HIS A 43 6.61 1.41 -10.74
N GLY A 44 6.40 1.08 -12.01
CA GLY A 44 5.05 1.07 -12.53
C GLY A 44 4.30 0.12 -11.61
N ASN A 45 3.32 0.63 -10.87
CA ASN A 45 2.33 -0.24 -10.23
C ASN A 45 1.77 -1.08 -11.37
N GLU A 46 2.18 -2.33 -11.46
CA GLU A 46 1.36 -3.33 -12.13
C GLU A 46 -0.01 -3.15 -11.50
N LEU A 47 -1.00 -2.77 -12.31
CA LEU A 47 -2.38 -2.67 -11.86
C LEU A 47 -2.79 -4.11 -11.55
N THR A 48 -2.46 -4.56 -10.34
CA THR A 48 -2.87 -5.86 -9.83
C THR A 48 -4.39 -5.85 -9.85
N MET A 49 -4.93 -6.66 -10.73
CA MET A 49 -6.36 -6.81 -10.87
C MET A 49 -6.89 -7.38 -9.55
N LEU A 50 -7.90 -6.73 -8.98
CA LEU A 50 -8.53 -7.18 -7.75
C LEU A 50 -9.32 -8.46 -8.05
N ASP A 51 -8.79 -9.59 -7.62
CA ASP A 51 -9.40 -10.91 -7.84
C ASP A 51 -10.24 -11.38 -6.65
N ASP A 52 -9.87 -10.95 -5.45
CA ASP A 52 -10.56 -11.20 -4.19
C ASP A 52 -10.43 -10.01 -3.23
N LEU A 53 -11.00 -10.14 -2.03
CA LEU A 53 -10.93 -9.10 -0.99
C LEU A 53 -9.66 -9.16 -0.13
N ASP A 54 -8.78 -10.15 -0.31
CA ASP A 54 -7.66 -10.37 0.61
C ASP A 54 -6.62 -9.26 0.50
N SER A 55 -6.43 -8.72 -0.70
CA SER A 55 -5.58 -7.54 -0.91
C SER A 55 -6.11 -6.24 -0.28
N LEU A 56 -7.38 -6.20 0.13
CA LEU A 56 -7.98 -5.06 0.83
C LEU A 56 -7.95 -5.19 2.35
N GLN A 57 -7.54 -6.35 2.87
CA GLN A 57 -7.39 -6.57 4.30
C GLN A 57 -6.36 -5.62 4.89
N TRP A 58 -6.59 -5.23 6.14
CA TRP A 58 -5.84 -4.28 6.95
C TRP A 58 -5.87 -2.84 6.44
N ILE A 59 -6.34 -2.61 5.21
CA ILE A 59 -6.43 -1.30 4.56
C ILE A 59 -7.86 -0.79 4.60
N ASN A 60 -8.82 -1.57 4.12
CA ASN A 60 -10.20 -1.11 3.91
C ASN A 60 -11.24 -1.93 4.67
N ARG A 61 -12.35 -1.26 5.01
CA ARG A 61 -13.58 -1.92 5.44
C ARG A 61 -14.44 -2.15 4.19
N ILE A 62 -15.00 -3.33 4.03
CA ILE A 62 -15.73 -3.67 2.81
C ILE A 62 -17.23 -3.72 3.08
N VAL A 63 -17.99 -3.02 2.25
CA VAL A 63 -19.45 -3.12 2.21
C VAL A 63 -19.86 -3.77 0.90
N ILE A 64 -20.57 -4.88 0.97
CA ILE A 64 -21.08 -5.56 -0.23
C ILE A 64 -22.58 -5.47 -0.23
N ILE A 65 -23.15 -5.01 -1.33
CA ILE A 65 -24.58 -4.87 -1.58
C ILE A 65 -24.93 -5.82 -2.73
N ASP A 66 -25.61 -6.90 -2.42
CA ASP A 66 -25.93 -7.95 -3.39
C ASP A 66 -27.31 -7.75 -4.00
N ASP A 67 -27.30 -7.67 -5.34
CA ASP A 67 -28.44 -7.52 -6.24
C ASP A 67 -29.58 -6.62 -5.73
N PRO A 68 -29.31 -5.35 -5.39
CA PRO A 68 -30.37 -4.47 -4.89
C PRO A 68 -31.41 -4.18 -5.97
N GLU A 69 -32.67 -4.09 -5.54
CA GLU A 69 -33.80 -3.67 -6.39
C GLU A 69 -33.77 -2.17 -6.67
N ASN A 70 -33.34 -1.37 -5.70
CA ASN A 70 -33.31 0.09 -5.73
C ASN A 70 -31.89 0.67 -5.90
N GLU A 71 -31.18 0.23 -6.95
CA GLU A 71 -29.79 0.63 -7.21
C GLU A 71 -29.59 2.15 -7.26
N GLY A 72 -30.52 2.89 -7.87
CA GLY A 72 -30.43 4.36 -7.99
C GLY A 72 -30.45 5.08 -6.64
N ASP A 73 -31.33 4.67 -5.73
CA ASP A 73 -31.42 5.24 -4.38
C ASP A 73 -30.16 4.92 -3.57
N ILE A 74 -29.62 3.71 -3.72
CA ILE A 74 -28.40 3.28 -3.05
C ILE A 74 -27.21 4.10 -3.54
N LEU A 75 -27.07 4.30 -4.86
CA LEU A 75 -26.01 5.15 -5.41
C LEU A 75 -26.13 6.59 -4.93
N ALA A 76 -27.35 7.15 -4.86
CA ALA A 76 -27.56 8.49 -4.31
C ALA A 76 -27.18 8.58 -2.82
N LEU A 77 -27.48 7.54 -2.02
CA LEU A 77 -27.05 7.47 -0.63
C LEU A 77 -25.52 7.38 -0.52
N LEU A 78 -24.87 6.55 -1.34
CA LEU A 78 -23.40 6.44 -1.35
C LEU A 78 -22.73 7.76 -1.74
N ASP A 79 -23.25 8.47 -2.75
CA ASP A 79 -22.75 9.76 -3.21
C ASP A 79 -22.89 10.84 -2.12
N ASN A 80 -24.06 10.91 -1.48
CA ASN A 80 -24.35 11.84 -0.38
C ASN A 80 -23.47 11.63 0.86
N HIS A 81 -22.85 10.46 1.03
CA HIS A 81 -22.03 10.10 2.19
C HIS A 81 -20.56 9.83 1.84
N THR A 82 -20.07 10.38 0.72
CA THR A 82 -18.68 10.16 0.25
C THR A 82 -17.64 10.51 1.32
N ALA A 83 -17.82 11.61 2.04
CA ALA A 83 -16.87 12.04 3.08
C ALA A 83 -16.83 11.06 4.27
N GLU A 84 -17.96 10.53 4.70
CA GLU A 84 -18.08 9.57 5.80
C GLU A 84 -17.58 8.17 5.41
N ILE A 85 -17.73 7.82 4.14
CA ILE A 85 -17.17 6.61 3.52
C ILE A 85 -15.64 6.70 3.53
N ASP A 86 -15.08 7.82 3.07
CA ASP A 86 -13.64 8.05 3.01
C ASP A 86 -13.01 8.09 4.41
N ASP A 87 -13.63 8.78 5.39
CA ASP A 87 -13.17 8.84 6.79
C ASP A 87 -13.09 7.45 7.46
N ARG A 88 -13.85 6.47 6.95
CA ARG A 88 -13.89 5.10 7.48
C ARG A 88 -13.14 4.09 6.61
N ASP A 89 -12.39 4.55 5.61
CA ASP A 89 -11.67 3.72 4.64
C ASP A 89 -12.58 2.66 3.97
N ILE A 90 -13.84 3.03 3.68
CA ILE A 90 -14.82 2.08 3.14
C ILE A 90 -14.66 1.92 1.64
N ILE A 91 -14.53 0.67 1.19
CA ILE A 91 -14.74 0.29 -0.20
C ILE A 91 -16.05 -0.46 -0.31
N TRP A 92 -16.92 -0.01 -1.21
CA TRP A 92 -18.21 -0.65 -1.44
C TRP A 92 -18.26 -1.34 -2.80
N PHE A 93 -19.01 -2.43 -2.86
CA PHE A 93 -19.27 -3.19 -4.09
C PHE A 93 -20.77 -3.47 -4.21
N ILE A 94 -21.37 -3.08 -5.34
CA ILE A 94 -22.74 -3.47 -5.69
C ILE A 94 -22.65 -4.61 -6.70
N LEU A 95 -22.98 -5.82 -6.26
CA LEU A 95 -22.92 -7.02 -7.09
C LEU A 95 -24.26 -7.20 -7.80
N LYS A 96 -24.35 -6.85 -9.09
CA LYS A 96 -25.50 -7.21 -9.93
C LYS A 96 -25.21 -8.51 -10.67
N LYS A 97 -26.24 -9.07 -11.31
CA LYS A 97 -26.12 -10.26 -12.15
C LYS A 97 -25.02 -10.11 -13.21
N ASP A 98 -25.07 -9.00 -13.95
CA ASP A 98 -24.26 -8.80 -15.16
C ASP A 98 -23.23 -7.66 -15.04
N ARG A 99 -23.20 -6.95 -13.91
CA ARG A 99 -22.27 -5.82 -13.69
C ARG A 99 -21.85 -5.68 -12.24
N LEU A 100 -20.78 -4.92 -12.04
CA LEU A 100 -20.24 -4.53 -10.75
C LEU A 100 -20.09 -3.02 -10.70
N LEU A 101 -20.60 -2.39 -9.64
CA LEU A 101 -20.36 -0.97 -9.34
C LEU A 101 -19.54 -0.88 -8.06
N THR A 102 -18.63 0.09 -7.98
CA THR A 102 -17.73 0.24 -6.83
C THR A 102 -17.09 1.63 -6.79
N ASN A 103 -16.59 2.04 -5.62
CA ASN A 103 -15.63 3.14 -5.47
C ASN A 103 -14.16 2.67 -5.48
N TYR A 104 -13.89 1.37 -5.64
CA TYR A 104 -12.53 0.87 -5.78
C TYR A 104 -11.89 1.43 -7.06
N PRO A 105 -10.72 2.09 -6.98
CA PRO A 105 -10.12 2.80 -8.12
C PRO A 105 -9.44 1.87 -9.13
N GLY A 106 -9.22 0.61 -8.77
CA GLY A 106 -8.48 -0.35 -9.58
C GLY A 106 -9.36 -1.19 -10.52
N LYS A 107 -8.69 -2.00 -11.34
CA LYS A 107 -9.37 -3.02 -12.16
C LYS A 107 -9.80 -4.19 -11.28
N ILE A 108 -10.92 -4.80 -11.63
CA ILE A 108 -11.50 -5.94 -10.90
C ILE A 108 -11.64 -7.11 -11.87
N SER A 109 -11.39 -8.33 -11.40
CA SER A 109 -11.51 -9.54 -12.21
C SER A 109 -12.97 -9.88 -12.49
N ASP A 110 -13.23 -10.57 -13.60
CA ASP A 110 -14.57 -11.01 -13.98
C ASP A 110 -15.15 -12.02 -12.95
N ASP A 111 -14.28 -12.81 -12.32
CA ASP A 111 -14.62 -13.84 -11.33
C ASP A 111 -14.79 -13.29 -9.90
N PHE A 112 -14.43 -12.03 -9.65
CA PHE A 112 -14.51 -11.43 -8.32
C PHE A 112 -15.91 -11.59 -7.69
N ARG A 113 -16.98 -11.43 -8.50
CA ARG A 113 -18.37 -11.53 -8.01
C ARG A 113 -18.70 -12.93 -7.51
N SER A 114 -18.36 -13.98 -8.27
CA SER A 114 -18.67 -15.36 -7.91
C SER A 114 -17.84 -15.79 -6.70
N LYS A 115 -16.53 -15.52 -6.71
CA LYS A 115 -15.62 -15.79 -5.58
C LYS A 115 -16.10 -15.13 -4.29
N THR A 116 -16.52 -13.88 -4.37
CA THR A 116 -16.99 -13.12 -3.21
C THR A 116 -18.31 -13.67 -2.66
N ARG A 117 -19.28 -14.00 -3.53
CA ARG A 117 -20.54 -14.61 -3.10
C ARG A 117 -20.33 -15.96 -2.43
N GLU A 118 -19.44 -16.78 -2.98
CA GLU A 118 -19.09 -18.09 -2.43
C GLU A 118 -18.40 -17.97 -1.07
N LYS A 119 -17.35 -17.15 -0.97
CA LYS A 119 -16.54 -16.98 0.24
C LYS A 119 -17.35 -16.50 1.45
N TYR A 120 -18.32 -15.62 1.24
CA TYR A 120 -19.11 -15.01 2.32
C TYR A 120 -20.55 -15.53 2.42
N ASP A 121 -20.90 -16.59 1.67
CA ASP A 121 -22.26 -17.17 1.63
C ASP A 121 -23.34 -16.08 1.42
N ILE A 122 -23.17 -15.29 0.36
CA ILE A 122 -24.08 -14.20 -0.01
C ILE A 122 -25.22 -14.78 -0.85
N MET A 123 -26.12 -15.50 -0.18
CA MET A 123 -27.39 -15.96 -0.76
C MET A 123 -28.61 -15.59 0.11
N ARG A 124 -28.36 -15.06 1.31
CA ARG A 124 -29.38 -14.84 2.36
C ARG A 124 -29.38 -13.41 2.93
N SER A 125 -28.57 -12.51 2.39
CA SER A 125 -28.43 -11.15 2.92
C SER A 125 -28.19 -10.19 1.76
N LYS A 126 -28.90 -9.06 1.75
CA LYS A 126 -28.75 -8.04 0.70
C LYS A 126 -27.52 -7.18 0.92
N VAL A 127 -27.04 -7.06 2.16
CA VAL A 127 -25.83 -6.28 2.48
C VAL A 127 -25.00 -7.00 3.52
N ILE A 128 -23.67 -7.01 3.35
CA ILE A 128 -22.72 -7.46 4.37
C ILE A 128 -21.64 -6.42 4.61
N LEU A 129 -21.18 -6.35 5.86
CA LEU A 129 -20.06 -5.53 6.29
C LEU A 129 -18.92 -6.44 6.72
N ILE A 130 -17.74 -6.22 6.14
CA ILE A 130 -16.50 -6.95 6.42
C ILE A 130 -15.49 -5.94 6.98
N GLY A 131 -14.84 -6.30 8.08
CA GLY A 131 -13.84 -5.44 8.72
C GLY A 131 -12.51 -5.43 7.97
N LYS A 132 -11.59 -4.55 8.40
CA LYS A 132 -10.20 -4.55 7.93
C LYS A 132 -9.51 -5.90 8.19
N ASP A 133 -9.92 -6.65 9.21
CA ASP A 133 -9.39 -7.99 9.48
C ASP A 133 -9.89 -9.08 8.51
N GLY A 134 -10.72 -8.73 7.51
CA GLY A 134 -11.34 -9.69 6.58
C GLY A 134 -12.49 -10.48 7.20
N GLY A 135 -12.82 -10.24 8.47
CA GLY A 135 -13.92 -10.91 9.17
C GLY A 135 -15.27 -10.28 8.84
N LEU A 136 -16.29 -11.13 8.61
CA LEU A 136 -17.68 -10.69 8.53
C LEU A 136 -18.13 -10.10 9.87
N LYS A 137 -18.62 -8.86 9.86
CA LYS A 137 -19.05 -8.12 11.06
C LYS A 137 -20.56 -8.13 11.22
N SER A 138 -21.27 -7.76 10.15
CA SER A 138 -22.72 -7.60 10.18
C SER A 138 -23.35 -8.02 8.84
N ARG A 139 -24.61 -8.43 8.91
CA ARG A 139 -25.47 -8.72 7.74
C ARG A 139 -26.74 -7.87 7.87
N TYR A 140 -27.17 -7.27 6.78
CA TYR A 140 -28.38 -6.45 6.74
C TYR A 140 -29.30 -6.87 5.61
N ASN A 141 -30.60 -6.62 5.83
CA ASN A 141 -31.63 -6.84 4.81
C ASN A 141 -31.72 -5.70 3.79
N ARG A 142 -31.23 -4.51 4.13
CA ARG A 142 -31.20 -3.33 3.27
C ARG A 142 -29.98 -2.49 3.58
N PHE A 143 -29.52 -1.69 2.62
CA PHE A 143 -28.45 -0.73 2.85
C PHE A 143 -28.98 0.46 3.65
N ASP A 144 -28.32 0.75 4.77
CA ASP A 144 -28.59 1.88 5.65
C ASP A 144 -27.23 2.44 6.09
N PRO A 145 -26.79 3.57 5.51
CA PRO A 145 -25.49 4.16 5.83
C PRO A 145 -25.31 4.43 7.32
N GLY A 146 -26.35 4.94 8.00
CA GLY A 146 -26.28 5.26 9.42
C GLY A 146 -26.04 4.03 10.28
N ALA A 147 -26.73 2.92 9.99
CA ALA A 147 -26.50 1.66 10.68
C ALA A 147 -25.08 1.11 10.41
N VAL A 148 -24.64 1.13 9.15
CA VAL A 148 -23.29 0.66 8.77
C VAL A 148 -22.20 1.48 9.46
N PHE A 149 -22.31 2.81 9.45
CA PHE A 149 -21.32 3.69 10.09
C PHE A 149 -21.31 3.51 11.61
N SER A 150 -22.48 3.39 12.23
CA SER A 150 -22.59 3.11 13.66
C SER A 150 -21.91 1.79 14.03
N ASP A 151 -22.12 0.73 13.24
CA ASP A 151 -21.47 -0.57 13.46
C ASP A 151 -19.95 -0.49 13.31
N ILE A 152 -19.47 0.27 12.32
CA ILE A 152 -18.04 0.52 12.10
C ILE A 152 -17.45 1.29 13.28
N ASP A 153 -18.11 2.36 13.71
CA ASP A 153 -17.63 3.22 14.80
C ASP A 153 -17.60 2.45 16.12
N ALA A 154 -18.49 1.48 16.33
CA ALA A 154 -18.45 0.61 17.50
C ALA A 154 -17.27 -0.39 17.51
N MET A 155 -16.54 -0.57 16.40
CA MET A 155 -15.44 -1.53 16.33
C MET A 155 -14.23 -1.05 17.15
N PRO A 156 -13.59 -1.91 17.98
CA PRO A 156 -12.44 -1.53 18.80
C PRO A 156 -11.29 -0.90 18.01
N MET A 157 -11.02 -1.42 16.81
CA MET A 157 -10.00 -0.87 15.91
C MET A 157 -10.36 0.55 15.45
N ARG A 158 -11.63 0.81 15.10
CA ARG A 158 -12.09 2.15 14.72
C ARG A 158 -12.00 3.12 15.89
N GLN A 159 -12.38 2.67 17.09
CA GLN A 159 -12.22 3.47 18.31
C GLN A 159 -10.76 3.83 18.62
N TYR A 160 -9.82 2.95 18.27
CA TYR A 160 -8.38 3.25 18.39
C TYR A 160 -7.93 4.26 17.33
N GLU A 161 -8.37 4.13 16.08
CA GLU A 161 -8.09 5.11 15.02
C GLU A 161 -8.59 6.52 15.38
N MET A 162 -9.77 6.64 15.99
CA MET A 162 -10.33 7.96 16.36
C MET A 162 -9.63 8.63 17.56
N ARG A 163 -8.82 7.88 18.32
CA ARG A 163 -8.12 8.38 19.50
C ARG A 163 -6.69 8.83 19.21
N ASN A 164 -6.16 8.49 18.05
CA ASN A 164 -4.77 8.74 17.64
C ASN A 164 -4.73 9.67 16.44
#